data_AF-A0A960TJP4-F1
#
_entry.id   AF-A0A960TJP4-F1
#
_cell.length_a   1.000
_cell.length_b   1.000
_cell.length_c   1.000
_cell.angle_alpha   90.00
_cell.angle_beta   90.00
_cell.angle_gamma   90.00
#
_symmetry.space_group_name_H-M   'P 1'
#
loop_
_entity.id
_entity.type
_entity.pdbx_description
1 polymer ?
#
loop_
_entity_poly.entity_id
_entity_poly.type
_entity_poly.pdbx_seq_one_letter_code
_entity_poly.pdbx_strand_id
1 'polypeptide(L)'
;MKLLMGAAESLITYLRLPSEEATQIIVNSIKQEMKIRGTDFGILEVSSKAERTAFTRVVVHRVKDYLSQNYRFKPESVNKAMDSFVAVLHRSWQLE
;
A
#
# COMPACT_ATOMS: atom_id res chain seq x y z
N MET A 1 -4.87 -10.39 5.11
CA MET A 1 -3.38 -10.55 5.01
C MET A 1 -2.85 -10.63 3.58
N LYS A 2 -3.54 -11.30 2.62
CA LYS A 2 -3.05 -11.45 1.23
C LYS A 2 -2.78 -10.11 0.50
N LEU A 3 -3.62 -9.10 0.75
CA LEU A 3 -3.47 -7.71 0.28
C LEU A 3 -2.10 -7.08 0.64
N LEU A 4 -1.68 -7.23 1.91
CA LEU A 4 -0.41 -6.69 2.43
C LEU A 4 0.80 -7.38 1.81
N MET A 5 0.71 -8.70 1.60
CA MET A 5 1.80 -9.51 1.09
C MET A 5 2.11 -9.19 -0.37
N GLY A 6 1.10 -9.10 -1.25
CA GLY A 6 1.32 -8.75 -2.66
C GLY A 6 1.78 -7.29 -2.86
N ALA A 7 1.37 -6.39 -1.97
CA ALA A 7 1.86 -5.01 -1.95
C ALA A 7 3.33 -4.92 -1.52
N ALA A 8 3.72 -5.65 -0.46
CA ALA A 8 5.10 -5.72 0.00
C ALA A 8 6.02 -6.32 -1.06
N GLU A 9 5.55 -7.35 -1.78
CA GLU A 9 6.28 -7.97 -2.87
C GLU A 9 6.64 -6.96 -3.98
N SER A 10 5.74 -6.03 -4.29
CA SER A 10 6.03 -4.95 -5.26
C SER A 10 7.19 -4.05 -4.80
N LEU A 11 7.25 -3.71 -3.51
CA LEU A 11 8.37 -2.94 -2.96
C LEU A 11 9.69 -3.74 -2.98
N ILE A 12 9.62 -5.03 -2.65
CA ILE A 12 10.79 -5.92 -2.66
C ILE A 12 11.32 -6.08 -4.09
N THR A 13 10.45 -6.34 -5.07
CA THR A 13 10.87 -6.59 -6.45
C THR A 13 11.44 -5.34 -7.12
N TYR A 14 10.76 -4.20 -7.01
CA TYR A 14 11.13 -2.99 -7.78
C TYR A 14 12.13 -2.09 -7.05
N LEU A 15 12.16 -2.12 -5.72
CA LEU A 15 13.04 -1.25 -4.92
C LEU A 15 14.12 -2.04 -4.17
N ARG A 16 14.13 -3.37 -4.26
CA ARG A 16 15.05 -4.26 -3.53
C ARG A 16 15.06 -3.99 -2.02
N LEU A 17 13.91 -3.58 -1.48
CA LEU A 17 13.76 -3.40 -0.04
C LEU A 17 13.81 -4.76 0.67
N PRO A 18 14.42 -4.84 1.87
CA PRO A 18 14.26 -5.96 2.77
C PRO A 18 12.78 -6.24 3.04
N SER A 19 12.41 -7.51 3.10
CA SER A 19 11.01 -7.94 3.27
C SER A 19 10.37 -7.37 4.54
N GLU A 20 11.11 -7.35 5.63
CA GLU A 20 10.66 -6.79 6.92
C GLU A 20 10.38 -5.28 6.81
N GLU A 21 11.29 -4.54 6.16
CA GLU A 21 11.19 -3.09 5.98
C GLU A 21 10.02 -2.73 5.04
N ALA A 22 9.89 -3.43 3.91
CA ALA A 22 8.74 -3.27 3.01
C ALA A 22 7.40 -3.50 3.72
N THR A 23 7.33 -4.55 4.53
CA THR A 23 6.13 -4.89 5.32
C THR A 23 5.85 -3.80 6.35
N GLN A 24 6.86 -3.36 7.09
CA GLN A 24 6.72 -2.35 8.14
C GLN A 24 6.22 -1.01 7.58
N ILE A 25 6.74 -0.57 6.44
CA ILE A 25 6.33 0.68 5.78
C ILE A 25 4.84 0.64 5.41
N ILE A 26 4.39 -0.47 4.82
CA ILE A 26 2.99 -0.65 4.40
C ILE A 26 2.07 -0.72 5.62
N VAL A 27 2.43 -1.52 6.63
CA VAL A 27 1.64 -1.67 7.86
C VAL A 27 1.49 -0.34 8.58
N ASN A 28 2.58 0.44 8.70
CA ASN A 28 2.53 1.75 9.33
C ASN A 28 1.62 2.72 8.57
N SER A 29 1.72 2.73 7.23
CA SER A 29 0.88 3.59 6.37
C SER A 29 -0.60 3.26 6.50
N ILE A 30 -0.94 1.97 6.60
CA ILE A 30 -2.32 1.50 6.79
C ILE A 30 -2.84 1.86 8.18
N LYS A 31 -2.07 1.58 9.23
CA LYS A 31 -2.46 1.92 10.61
C LYS A 31 -2.70 3.42 10.76
N GLN A 32 -1.84 4.24 10.16
CA GLN A 32 -2.01 5.69 10.17
C GLN A 32 -3.29 6.12 9.47
N GLU A 33 -3.58 5.56 8.28
CA GLU A 33 -4.80 5.91 7.55
C GLU A 33 -6.07 5.45 8.26
N MET A 34 -6.05 4.27 8.89
CA MET A 34 -7.14 3.76 9.72
C MET A 34 -7.44 4.70 10.89
N LYS A 35 -6.38 5.13 11.60
CA LYS A 35 -6.50 6.09 12.70
C LYS A 35 -7.10 7.42 12.24
N ILE A 36 -6.69 7.93 11.08
CA ILE A 36 -7.18 9.20 10.54
C ILE A 36 -8.65 9.13 10.17
N ARG A 37 -9.10 8.01 9.58
CA ARG A 37 -10.50 7.81 9.20
C ARG A 37 -11.40 7.35 10.35
N GLY A 38 -10.83 6.99 11.50
CA GLY A 38 -11.58 6.38 12.59
C GLY A 38 -12.23 5.06 12.17
N THR A 39 -11.55 4.26 11.36
CA THR A 39 -12.05 2.98 10.82
C THR A 39 -11.12 1.82 11.19
N ASP A 40 -11.60 0.60 11.00
CA ASP A 40 -10.82 -0.62 11.14
C ASP A 40 -10.94 -1.50 9.88
N PHE A 41 -10.24 -2.64 9.89
CA PHE A 41 -10.28 -3.57 8.76
C PHE A 41 -11.66 -4.15 8.50
N GLY A 42 -12.43 -4.45 9.54
CA GLY A 42 -13.76 -5.04 9.40
C GLY A 42 -14.73 -4.07 8.74
N ILE A 43 -14.70 -2.80 9.14
CA ILE A 43 -15.48 -1.73 8.51
C ILE A 43 -15.03 -1.52 7.07
N LEU A 44 -13.71 -1.49 6.81
CA LEU A 44 -13.16 -1.29 5.48
C LEU A 44 -13.54 -2.43 4.51
N GLU A 45 -13.59 -3.68 4.98
CA GLU A 45 -13.93 -4.85 4.16
C GLU A 45 -15.38 -4.78 3.65
N VAL A 46 -16.32 -4.34 4.50
CA VAL A 46 -17.74 -4.18 4.11
C VAL A 46 -18.03 -2.82 3.45
N SER A 47 -17.04 -1.93 3.38
CA SER A 47 -17.18 -0.60 2.78
C SER A 47 -17.36 -0.68 1.26
N SER A 48 -17.89 0.41 0.70
CA SER A 48 -18.07 0.52 -0.73
C SER A 48 -16.74 0.35 -1.50
N LYS A 49 -16.82 -0.13 -2.75
CA LYS A 49 -15.63 -0.19 -3.63
C LYS A 49 -14.94 1.17 -3.76
N ALA A 50 -15.72 2.26 -3.75
CA ALA A 50 -15.20 3.62 -3.80
C ALA A 50 -14.36 3.96 -2.56
N GLU A 51 -14.85 3.64 -1.36
CA GLU A 51 -14.11 3.85 -0.11
C GLU A 51 -12.85 3.00 -0.05
N ARG A 52 -12.95 1.72 -0.39
CA ARG A 52 -11.79 0.81 -0.44
C ARG A 52 -10.73 1.33 -1.40
N THR A 53 -11.14 1.83 -2.58
CA THR A 53 -10.25 2.45 -3.56
C THR A 53 -9.62 3.75 -3.02
N ALA A 54 -10.41 4.61 -2.38
CA ALA A 54 -9.94 5.86 -1.80
C ALA A 54 -8.92 5.63 -0.68
N PHE A 55 -9.22 4.70 0.24
CA PHE A 55 -8.30 4.27 1.31
C PHE A 55 -6.97 3.79 0.72
N THR A 56 -7.09 2.91 -0.27
CA THR A 56 -5.96 2.32 -0.98
C THR A 56 -5.05 3.39 -1.61
N ARG A 57 -5.62 4.36 -2.32
CA ARG A 57 -4.84 5.45 -2.94
C ARG A 57 -4.07 6.27 -1.92
N VAL A 58 -4.67 6.55 -0.77
CA VAL A 58 -3.98 7.31 0.29
C VAL A 58 -2.84 6.50 0.90
N VAL A 59 -3.05 5.20 1.16
CA VAL A 59 -1.98 4.32 1.64
C VAL A 59 -0.80 4.29 0.66
N VAL A 60 -1.07 4.10 -0.63
CA VAL A 60 -0.02 4.10 -1.68
C VAL A 60 0.72 5.44 -1.70
N HIS A 61 0.00 6.55 -1.60
CA HIS A 61 0.63 7.87 -1.55
C HIS A 61 1.54 8.03 -0.32
N ARG A 62 1.10 7.61 0.86
CA ARG A 62 1.92 7.65 2.09
C ARG A 62 3.19 6.82 1.95
N VAL A 63 3.08 5.63 1.37
CA VAL A 63 4.24 4.77 1.10
C VAL A 63 5.20 5.47 0.13
N LYS A 64 4.70 6.05 -0.96
CA LYS A 64 5.52 6.82 -1.91
C LYS A 64 6.24 7.99 -1.23
N ASP A 65 5.55 8.75 -0.39
CA ASP A 65 6.15 9.88 0.32
C ASP A 65 7.23 9.43 1.29
N TYR A 66 6.96 8.38 2.06
CA TYR A 66 7.95 7.78 2.95
C TYR A 66 9.19 7.34 2.18
N LEU A 67 9.01 6.63 1.06
CA LEU A 67 10.12 6.16 0.23
C LEU A 67 10.94 7.32 -0.35
N SER A 68 10.26 8.39 -0.77
CA SER A 68 10.91 9.58 -1.36
C SER A 68 11.68 10.41 -0.33
N GLN A 69 11.25 10.39 0.93
CA GLN A 69 11.92 11.11 2.02
C GLN A 69 13.08 10.33 2.64
N ASN A 70 12.97 9.00 2.71
CA ASN A 70 13.92 8.15 3.45
C ASN A 70 14.93 7.43 2.55
N TYR A 71 14.68 7.33 1.25
CA TYR A 71 15.54 6.61 0.31
C TYR A 71 15.83 7.42 -0.93
N ARG A 72 16.97 7.14 -1.56
CA ARG A 72 17.37 7.72 -2.85
C ARG A 72 17.03 6.79 -4.01
N PHE A 73 15.77 6.34 -4.07
CA PHE A 73 15.31 5.55 -5.21
C PHE A 73 15.12 6.41 -6.45
N LYS A 74 15.30 5.81 -7.63
CA LYS A 74 14.94 6.46 -8.89
C LYS A 74 13.42 6.66 -8.91
N PRO A 75 12.91 7.86 -9.25
CA PRO A 75 11.47 8.12 -9.29
C PRO A 75 10.69 7.12 -10.16
N GLU A 76 11.30 6.66 -11.26
CA GLU A 76 10.70 5.65 -12.15
C GLU A 76 10.49 4.30 -11.46
N SER A 77 11.46 3.85 -10.65
CA SER A 77 11.36 2.59 -9.89
C SER A 77 10.26 2.69 -8.82
N VAL A 78 10.16 3.84 -8.16
CA VAL A 78 9.10 4.11 -7.17
C VAL A 78 7.74 4.11 -7.85
N ASN A 79 7.60 4.80 -8.99
CA ASN A 79 6.34 4.82 -9.74
C ASN A 79 5.92 3.41 -10.19
N LYS A 80 6.85 2.60 -10.73
CA LYS A 80 6.56 1.20 -11.09
C LYS A 80 6.11 0.36 -9.88
N ALA A 81 6.77 0.53 -8.74
CA ALA A 81 6.38 -0.14 -7.50
C ALA A 81 4.95 0.27 -7.08
N MET A 82 4.62 1.57 -7.17
CA MET A 82 3.30 2.08 -6.81
C MET A 82 2.20 1.63 -7.79
N ASP A 83 2.48 1.61 -9.09
CA ASP A 83 1.54 1.13 -10.11
C ASP A 83 1.23 -0.37 -9.91
N SER A 84 2.27 -1.17 -9.65
CA SER A 84 2.12 -2.59 -9.29
C SER A 84 1.31 -2.76 -8.01
N PHE A 85 1.59 -1.96 -6.98
CA PHE A 85 0.87 -1.98 -5.72
C PHE A 85 -0.63 -1.69 -5.96
N VAL A 86 -0.97 -0.61 -6.66
CA VAL A 86 -2.36 -0.26 -7.00
C VAL A 86 -3.04 -1.37 -7.80
N ALA A 87 -2.36 -1.99 -8.76
CA ALA A 87 -2.90 -3.08 -9.56
C ALA A 87 -3.22 -4.33 -8.72
N VAL A 88 -2.31 -4.73 -7.82
CA VAL A 88 -2.52 -5.86 -6.90
C VAL A 88 -3.73 -5.60 -6.00
N LEU A 89 -3.81 -4.40 -5.43
CA LEU A 89 -4.93 -3.98 -4.57
C LEU A 89 -6.27 -4.03 -5.33
N HIS A 90 -6.33 -3.45 -6.53
CA HIS A 90 -7.54 -3.45 -7.34
C HIS A 90 -8.02 -4.86 -7.67
N ARG A 91 -7.09 -5.78 -7.98
CA ARG A 91 -7.43 -7.18 -8.25
C ARG A 91 -7.96 -7.90 -7.01
N SER A 92 -7.35 -7.69 -5.84
CA SER A 92 -7.81 -8.32 -4.61
C SER A 92 -9.23 -7.91 -4.21
N TRP A 93 -9.63 -6.66 -4.50
CA TRP A 93 -10.99 -6.19 -4.22
C TRP A 93 -12.05 -6.70 -5.22
N GLN A 94 -11.66 -7.36 -6.31
CA GLN A 94 -12.57 -7.95 -7.29
C GLN A 94 -12.79 -9.45 -7.08
N LEU A 95 -11.97 -10.10 -6.24
CA LEU A 95 -12.00 -11.54 -5.99
C LEU A 95 -12.80 -11.93 -4.74
N GLU A 96 -13.41 -10.94 -4.07
CA GLU A 96 -14.35 -11.09 -2.95
C GLU A 96 -15.74 -10.60 -3.36
#